data_AF-A0A209L4G9-F1
#
_entry.id   AF-A0A209L4G9-F1
#
_cell.length_a   1.000
_cell.length_b   1.000
_cell.length_c   1.000
_cell.angle_alpha   90.00
_cell.angle_beta   90.00
_cell.angle_gamma   90.00
#
_symmetry.space_group_name_H-M   'P 1'
#
loop_
_entity.id
_entity.type
_entity.pdbx_description
1 polymer ?
#
loop_
_entity_poly.entity_id
_entity_poly.type
_entity_poly.pdbx_seq_one_letter_code
_entity_poly.pdbx_strand_id
1 'polypeptide(L)'
;MNASEFPHQRAPANADEGHDIPPDPNNLTALLHRIGLGAAADGQPWPERHQLPGRCLALADADGALAGLRIVQEILLAAERARQNGGPEQYVGDRVMEGLKLAALALTSHAIYRLHPE
;
A
#
# COMPACT_ATOMS: atom_id res chain seq x y z
N MET A 1 19.38 47.45 -44.76
CA MET A 1 19.90 46.44 -43.82
C MET A 1 19.38 46.77 -42.44
N ASN A 2 18.49 45.95 -41.88
CA ASN A 2 18.15 46.04 -40.46
C ASN A 2 17.96 44.62 -39.92
N ALA A 3 18.67 44.31 -38.85
CA ALA A 3 18.67 43.02 -38.20
C ALA A 3 17.35 42.81 -37.46
N SER A 4 16.78 41.61 -37.55
CA SER A 4 15.76 41.14 -36.62
C SER A 4 15.99 39.66 -36.41
N GLU A 5 16.86 39.38 -35.45
CA GLU A 5 16.98 38.10 -34.77
C GLU A 5 15.62 37.77 -34.15
N PHE A 6 14.93 36.79 -34.73
CA PHE A 6 13.82 36.14 -34.03
C PHE A 6 14.42 35.08 -33.11
N PRO A 7 14.11 35.09 -31.80
CA PRO A 7 14.71 34.14 -30.88
C PRO A 7 14.30 32.74 -31.30
N HIS A 8 15.28 31.86 -31.44
CA HIS A 8 15.08 30.42 -31.45
C HIS A 8 14.08 30.07 -30.35
N GLN A 9 12.88 29.61 -30.73
CA GLN A 9 11.97 28.97 -29.79
C GLN A 9 12.76 27.83 -29.17
N ARG A 10 13.26 28.05 -27.95
CA ARG A 10 13.94 27.03 -27.17
C ARG A 10 12.86 26.01 -26.86
N ALA A 11 12.89 24.87 -27.56
CA ALA A 11 12.08 23.73 -27.19
C ALA A 11 12.25 23.51 -25.68
N PRO A 12 11.17 23.23 -24.92
CA PRO A 12 11.30 22.95 -23.51
C PRO A 12 12.36 21.86 -23.34
N ALA A 13 13.22 21.98 -22.33
CA ALA A 13 14.32 21.04 -22.07
C ALA A 13 13.86 19.59 -21.77
N ASN A 14 12.55 19.33 -21.88
CA ASN A 14 11.88 18.06 -21.74
C ASN A 14 11.20 17.62 -23.06
N ALA A 15 11.67 18.10 -24.22
CA ALA A 15 11.44 17.39 -25.47
C ALA A 15 12.29 16.11 -25.42
N ASP A 16 11.86 15.21 -24.55
CA ASP A 16 12.35 13.85 -24.48
C ASP A 16 11.89 13.21 -25.79
N GLU A 17 12.80 13.07 -26.74
CA GLU A 17 12.74 12.04 -27.77
C GLU A 17 12.94 10.68 -27.06
N GLY A 18 12.02 10.38 -26.16
CA GLY A 18 12.06 9.27 -25.23
C GLY A 18 11.31 8.11 -25.84
N HIS A 19 12.06 7.05 -26.14
CA HIS A 19 11.61 5.71 -26.44
C HIS A 19 10.27 5.38 -25.74
N ASP A 20 9.29 4.82 -26.47
CA ASP A 20 8.01 4.28 -25.97
C ASP A 20 8.25 3.10 -24.99
N ILE A 21 8.95 3.37 -23.88
CA ILE A 21 9.07 2.45 -22.76
C ILE A 21 7.83 2.68 -21.92
N PRO A 22 6.96 1.66 -21.75
CA PRO A 22 5.86 1.77 -20.82
C PRO A 22 6.39 2.22 -19.46
N PRO A 23 5.81 3.25 -18.82
CA PRO A 23 6.30 3.73 -17.55
C PRO A 23 6.31 2.58 -16.54
N ASP A 24 7.42 2.44 -15.80
CA ASP A 24 7.58 1.37 -14.80
C ASP A 24 6.37 1.36 -13.86
N PRO A 25 5.61 0.25 -13.76
CA PRO A 25 4.43 0.18 -12.90
C PRO A 25 4.74 0.39 -11.40
N ASN A 26 6.01 0.34 -11.00
CA ASN A 26 6.49 0.56 -9.65
C ASN A 26 7.09 1.97 -9.44
N ASN A 27 7.04 2.85 -10.44
CA ASN A 27 7.45 4.24 -10.23
C ASN A 27 6.47 4.96 -9.28
N LEU A 28 6.94 6.01 -8.61
CA LEU A 28 6.17 6.73 -7.59
C LEU A 28 4.80 7.21 -8.11
N THR A 29 4.74 7.79 -9.30
CA THR A 29 3.50 8.32 -9.89
C THR A 29 2.50 7.20 -10.18
N ALA A 30 2.97 6.06 -10.69
CA ALA A 30 2.14 4.88 -10.95
C ALA A 30 1.59 4.29 -9.64
N LEU A 31 2.40 4.24 -8.58
CA LEU A 31 1.98 3.79 -7.25
C LEU A 31 0.95 4.74 -6.63
N LEU A 32 1.18 6.05 -6.69
CA LEU A 32 0.23 7.07 -6.20
C LEU A 32 -1.11 6.98 -6.93
N HIS A 33 -1.08 6.78 -8.25
CA HIS A 33 -2.29 6.58 -9.03
C HIS A 33 -3.06 5.33 -8.59
N ARG A 34 -2.38 4.19 -8.40
CA ARG A 34 -3.01 2.94 -7.91
C ARG A 34 -3.59 3.10 -6.50
N ILE A 35 -2.89 3.80 -5.62
CA ILE A 35 -3.41 4.15 -4.27
C ILE A 35 -4.70 4.98 -4.41
N GLY A 36 -4.69 6.00 -5.28
CA GLY A 36 -5.87 6.83 -5.53
C GLY A 36 -7.06 6.09 -6.15
N LEU A 37 -6.82 4.95 -6.81
CA LEU A 37 -7.87 4.09 -7.37
C LEU A 37 -8.45 3.06 -6.38
N GLY A 38 -7.89 2.93 -5.17
CA GLY A 38 -8.28 1.88 -4.24
C GLY A 38 -7.89 0.49 -4.75
N ALA A 39 -6.60 0.30 -5.02
CA ALA A 39 -6.06 -1.03 -5.30
C ALA A 39 -6.11 -1.94 -4.05
N ALA A 40 -6.47 -3.20 -4.25
CA ALA A 40 -6.42 -4.25 -3.22
C ALA A 40 -4.98 -4.47 -2.72
N ALA A 41 -4.81 -5.30 -1.69
CA ALA A 41 -3.52 -5.59 -1.07
C ALA A 41 -2.52 -6.27 -2.00
N ASP A 42 -3.00 -6.96 -3.05
CA ASP A 42 -2.18 -7.50 -4.15
C ASP A 42 -1.77 -6.43 -5.19
N GLY A 43 -2.24 -5.20 -4.97
CA GLY A 43 -2.04 -4.05 -5.83
C GLY A 43 -2.95 -4.03 -7.07
N GLN A 44 -3.84 -5.01 -7.27
CA GLN A 44 -4.77 -5.01 -8.39
C GLN A 44 -5.96 -4.09 -8.11
N PRO A 45 -6.60 -3.50 -9.14
CA PRO A 45 -7.84 -2.76 -8.96
C PRO A 45 -8.90 -3.65 -8.28
N TRP A 46 -9.78 -3.03 -7.48
CA TRP A 46 -10.88 -3.77 -6.86
C TRP A 46 -11.74 -4.48 -7.93
N PRO A 47 -12.04 -5.78 -7.78
CA PRO A 47 -12.63 -6.58 -8.86
C PRO A 47 -14.08 -6.22 -9.20
N GLU A 48 -14.81 -5.61 -8.28
CA GLU A 48 -16.23 -5.28 -8.45
C GLU A 48 -16.41 -4.03 -9.33
N ARG A 49 -17.02 -4.21 -10.52
CA ARG A 49 -17.05 -3.21 -11.60
C ARG A 49 -18.05 -2.05 -11.45
N HIS A 50 -18.73 -1.91 -10.31
CA HIS A 50 -19.79 -0.90 -10.14
C HIS A 50 -19.77 -0.19 -8.78
N GLN A 51 -18.67 -0.31 -8.02
CA GLN A 51 -18.54 0.38 -6.75
C GLN A 51 -18.23 1.86 -6.97
N LEU A 52 -18.77 2.71 -6.10
CA LEU A 52 -18.38 4.13 -6.05
C LEU A 52 -16.88 4.22 -5.72
N PRO A 53 -16.12 5.20 -6.24
CA PRO A 53 -14.68 5.30 -5.97
C PRO A 53 -14.32 5.29 -4.48
N GLY A 54 -15.10 5.98 -3.64
CA GLY A 54 -14.91 5.97 -2.19
C GLY A 54 -15.13 4.58 -1.56
N ARG A 55 -16.04 3.78 -2.12
CA ARG A 55 -16.26 2.39 -1.67
C ARG A 55 -15.13 1.47 -2.11
N CYS A 56 -14.59 1.62 -3.33
CA CYS A 56 -13.39 0.90 -3.73
C CYS A 56 -12.22 1.17 -2.77
N LEU A 57 -11.99 2.44 -2.41
CA LEU A 57 -10.94 2.81 -1.46
C LEU A 57 -11.19 2.23 -0.06
N ALA A 58 -12.44 2.21 0.41
CA ALA A 58 -12.79 1.57 1.68
C ALA A 58 -12.52 0.06 1.67
N LEU A 59 -12.88 -0.64 0.60
CA LEU A 59 -12.65 -2.08 0.49
C LEU A 59 -11.15 -2.40 0.34
N ALA A 60 -10.40 -1.59 -0.42
CA ALA A 60 -8.95 -1.70 -0.54
C ALA A 60 -8.24 -1.54 0.82
N ASP A 61 -8.63 -0.52 1.60
CA ASP A 61 -8.02 -0.30 2.91
C ASP A 61 -8.41 -1.38 3.93
N ALA A 62 -9.63 -1.93 3.83
CA ALA A 62 -10.03 -3.10 4.62
C ALA A 62 -9.20 -4.34 4.25
N ASP A 63 -9.02 -4.60 2.97
CA ASP A 63 -8.22 -5.71 2.45
C ASP A 63 -6.76 -5.59 2.88
N GLY A 64 -6.16 -4.39 2.77
CA GLY A 64 -4.82 -4.10 3.28
C GLY A 64 -4.69 -4.34 4.78
N ALA A 65 -5.67 -3.92 5.59
CA ALA A 65 -5.69 -4.15 7.03
C ALA A 65 -5.81 -5.65 7.37
N LEU A 66 -6.61 -6.41 6.63
CA LEU A 66 -6.73 -7.87 6.79
C LEU A 66 -5.45 -8.61 6.38
N ALA A 67 -4.81 -8.19 5.28
CA ALA A 67 -3.52 -8.72 4.86
C ALA A 67 -2.43 -8.47 5.92
N GLY A 68 -2.35 -7.26 6.48
CA GLY A 68 -1.47 -6.95 7.59
C GLY A 68 -1.79 -7.74 8.86
N LEU A 69 -3.07 -7.89 9.21
CA LEU A 69 -3.53 -8.66 10.36
C LEU A 69 -3.06 -10.12 10.27
N ARG A 70 -3.16 -10.74 9.09
CA ARG A 70 -2.68 -12.10 8.84
C ARG A 70 -1.21 -12.24 9.24
N ILE A 71 -0.35 -11.32 8.82
CA ILE A 71 1.08 -11.34 9.15
C ILE A 71 1.31 -11.20 10.66
N VAL A 72 0.59 -10.28 11.33
CA VAL A 72 0.68 -10.13 12.79
C VAL A 72 0.29 -11.40 13.52
N GLN A 73 -0.76 -12.09 13.07
CA GLN A 73 -1.19 -13.39 13.62
C GLN A 73 -0.15 -14.49 13.40
N GLU A 74 0.50 -14.52 12.25
CA GLU A 74 1.61 -15.46 11.98
C GLU A 74 2.80 -15.21 12.91
N ILE A 75 3.16 -13.95 13.17
CA ILE A 75 4.21 -13.60 14.12
C ILE A 75 3.82 -14.02 15.55
N LEU A 76 2.59 -13.77 15.97
CA LEU A 76 2.08 -14.21 17.27
C LEU A 76 2.17 -15.73 17.44
N LEU A 77 1.76 -16.48 16.41
CA LEU A 77 1.84 -17.94 16.41
C LEU A 77 3.29 -18.43 16.45
N ALA A 78 4.19 -17.80 15.69
CA ALA A 78 5.62 -18.14 15.69
C ALA A 78 6.25 -17.87 17.07
N ALA A 79 5.96 -16.71 17.68
CA ALA A 79 6.44 -16.35 19.00
C ALA A 79 5.94 -17.33 20.08
N GLU A 80 4.68 -17.77 19.99
CA GLU A 80 4.12 -18.75 20.93
C GLU A 80 4.78 -20.12 20.76
N ARG A 81 4.99 -20.58 19.51
CA ARG A 81 5.72 -21.84 19.25
C ARG A 81 7.16 -21.78 19.73
N ALA A 82 7.83 -20.64 19.57
CA ALA A 82 9.18 -20.41 20.05
C ALA A 82 9.24 -20.44 21.58
N ARG A 83 8.28 -19.80 22.27
CA ARG A 83 8.14 -19.83 23.73
C ARG A 83 7.91 -21.24 24.27
N GLN A 84 7.12 -22.06 23.56
CA GLN A 84 6.79 -23.42 23.98
C GLN A 84 7.94 -24.42 23.75
N ASN A 85 8.69 -24.28 22.65
CA ASN A 85 9.63 -25.32 22.20
C ASN A 85 11.11 -24.89 22.22
N GLY A 86 11.39 -23.59 22.26
CA GLY A 86 12.71 -23.03 22.01
C GLY A 86 13.50 -22.61 23.23
N GLY A 87 12.95 -22.74 24.44
CA GLY A 87 13.58 -22.25 25.67
C GLY A 87 13.26 -20.77 25.98
N PRO A 88 13.52 -20.30 27.23
CA PRO A 88 13.20 -18.94 27.67
C PRO A 88 13.86 -17.83 26.84
N GLU A 89 15.02 -18.10 26.26
CA GLU A 89 15.79 -17.18 25.42
C GLU A 89 15.11 -16.84 24.09
N GLN A 90 14.19 -17.69 23.63
CA GLN A 90 13.42 -17.44 22.41
C GLN A 90 12.11 -16.68 22.68
N TYR A 91 11.82 -16.37 23.95
CA TYR A 91 10.67 -15.57 24.29
C TYR A 91 10.93 -14.09 23.99
N VAL A 92 10.10 -13.51 23.13
CA VAL A 92 10.20 -12.09 22.73
C VAL A 92 9.84 -11.10 23.85
N GLY A 93 9.31 -11.59 24.98
CA GLY A 93 8.96 -10.77 26.15
C GLY A 93 7.51 -10.28 26.17
N ASP A 94 6.99 -10.04 27.38
CA ASP A 94 5.57 -9.73 27.61
C ASP A 94 5.10 -8.47 26.88
N ARG A 95 5.92 -7.41 26.87
CA ARG A 95 5.58 -6.14 26.23
C ARG A 95 5.54 -6.23 24.71
N VAL A 96 6.40 -7.06 24.12
CA VAL A 96 6.35 -7.33 22.68
C VAL A 96 5.09 -8.13 22.34
N MET A 97 4.77 -9.15 23.13
CA MET A 97 3.53 -9.93 22.95
C MET A 97 2.27 -9.07 23.11
N GLU A 98 2.24 -8.18 24.10
CA GLU A 98 1.16 -7.22 24.30
C GLU A 98 1.01 -6.28 23.09
N GLY A 99 2.12 -5.70 22.62
CA GLY A 99 2.14 -4.83 21.44
C GLY A 99 1.62 -5.52 20.17
N LEU A 100 1.99 -6.77 19.94
CA LEU A 100 1.50 -7.56 18.80
C LEU A 100 -0.01 -7.84 18.89
N LYS A 101 -0.53 -8.12 20.10
CA LYS A 101 -1.98 -8.29 20.31
C LYS A 101 -2.75 -6.99 20.11
N LEU A 102 -2.19 -5.86 20.54
CA LEU A 102 -2.76 -4.54 20.30
C LEU A 102 -2.75 -4.19 18.80
N ALA A 103 -1.68 -4.52 18.08
CA ALA A 103 -1.63 -4.35 16.63
C ALA A 103 -2.70 -5.19 15.92
N ALA A 104 -2.90 -6.44 16.34
CA ALA A 104 -3.97 -7.28 15.81
C ALA A 104 -5.36 -6.67 16.07
N LEU A 105 -5.60 -6.16 17.28
CA LEU A 105 -6.86 -5.51 17.64
C LEU A 105 -7.11 -4.24 16.79
N ALA A 106 -6.09 -3.41 16.62
CA ALA A 106 -6.17 -2.18 15.83
C ALA A 106 -6.47 -2.47 14.34
N LEU A 107 -5.77 -3.44 13.74
CA LEU A 107 -5.99 -3.82 12.34
C LEU A 107 -7.38 -4.43 12.14
N THR A 108 -7.84 -5.26 13.09
CA THR A 108 -9.20 -5.80 13.07
C THR A 108 -10.25 -4.70 13.14
N SER A 109 -10.07 -3.74 14.06
CA SER A 109 -10.99 -2.62 14.24
C SER A 109 -11.03 -1.73 13.00
N HIS A 110 -9.88 -1.46 12.39
CA HIS A 110 -9.80 -0.69 11.14
C HIS A 110 -10.51 -1.41 9.99
N ALA A 111 -10.25 -2.71 9.79
CA ALA A 111 -10.91 -3.49 8.75
C ALA A 111 -12.44 -3.48 8.92
N ILE A 112 -12.94 -3.71 10.14
CA ILE A 112 -14.38 -3.65 10.44
C ILE A 112 -14.95 -2.27 10.09
N TYR A 113 -14.30 -1.20 10.55
CA TYR A 113 -14.73 0.17 10.28
C TYR A 113 -14.86 0.45 8.78
N ARG A 114 -13.90 0.00 7.96
CA ARG A 114 -13.91 0.22 6.51
C ARG A 114 -14.91 -0.67 5.75
N LEU A 115 -15.28 -1.82 6.30
CA LEU A 115 -16.29 -2.69 5.69
C LEU A 115 -17.71 -2.13 5.85
N HIS A 116 -17.98 -1.39 6.93
CA HIS A 116 -19.28 -0.75 7.15
C HIS A 116 -19.61 0.23 6.01
N PRO A 117 -20.78 0.10 5.37
CA PRO A 117 -21.30 1.14 4.48
C PRO A 117 -21.55 2.42 5.27
N GLU A 118 -21.29 3.58 4.65
CA GLU A 118 -21.76 4.88 5.18
C GLU A 118 -23.28 5.02 5.09
#